data_AF-A0A931GJ87-F1
#
_entry.id   AF-A0A931GJ87-F1
#
_cell.length_a   1.000
_cell.length_b   1.000
_cell.length_c   1.000
_cell.angle_alpha   90.00
_cell.angle_beta   90.00
_cell.angle_gamma   90.00
#
_symmetry.space_group_name_H-M   'P 1'
#
loop_
_entity.id
_entity.type
_entity.pdbx_description
1 polymer ?
#
loop_
_entity_poly.entity_id
_entity_poly.type
_entity_poly.pdbx_seq_one_letter_code
_entity_poly.pdbx_strand_id
1 'polypeptide(L)'
;MPLLDQTTLPVFARGCAVLGSGGGGGIEVALAAALQAVDDHGPVTVVQPEDLADAALVMPCGLIGSPEVVTERIGGDTAPAVLRDTLEGLLGTPVAALMSSEIGGTNGCLAASWAARLGLPLMDADGMGRAFPGMNQNAMEVAGLSPTPCVLTDERGRTVVLDHIDGRWLERLARGVLDAFGGQAATCEYPLRAGQVRRAAVPGSVTRALAIGAALAGGVPDDPPEGLTRLITGKIAAVQRTVEQAIEQTAEPGTGTPGPGPCLPTLPATTRPGRPPARPPPWWRDWAPTAAACCACRPAAST
;
A
#
# COMPACT_ATOMS: atom_id res chain seq x y z
N MET A 1 -5.68 21.88 11.27
CA MET A 1 -5.87 20.55 10.66
C MET A 1 -5.05 20.52 9.38
N PRO A 2 -4.27 19.46 9.09
CA PRO A 2 -3.50 19.40 7.86
C PRO A 2 -4.44 19.43 6.65
N LEU A 3 -3.97 20.05 5.58
CA LEU A 3 -4.66 20.17 4.31
C LEU A 3 -3.84 19.41 3.26
N LEU A 4 -4.50 18.59 2.43
CA LEU A 4 -3.88 17.94 1.28
C LEU A 4 -4.20 18.76 0.04
N ASP A 5 -3.19 19.46 -0.45
CA ASP A 5 -3.21 20.36 -1.60
C ASP A 5 -2.09 20.03 -2.60
N GLN A 6 -1.95 20.82 -3.67
CA GLN A 6 -0.90 20.65 -4.69
C GLN A 6 0.53 20.57 -4.12
N THR A 7 0.78 21.20 -2.96
CA THR A 7 2.12 21.28 -2.37
C THR A 7 2.41 20.16 -1.39
N THR A 8 1.39 19.71 -0.66
CA THR A 8 1.49 18.71 0.40
C THR A 8 1.25 17.29 -0.11
N LEU A 9 0.51 17.11 -1.21
CA LEU A 9 0.28 15.79 -1.81
C LEU A 9 1.57 15.05 -2.20
N PRO A 10 2.59 15.68 -2.82
CA PRO A 10 3.86 15.00 -3.11
C PRO A 10 4.59 14.55 -1.84
N VAL A 11 4.49 15.33 -0.76
CA VAL A 11 5.06 15.00 0.55
C VAL A 11 4.31 13.79 1.14
N PHE A 12 2.98 13.86 1.16
CA PHE A 12 2.12 12.78 1.62
C PHE A 12 2.40 11.47 0.87
N ALA A 13 2.45 11.52 -0.46
CA ALA A 13 2.73 10.36 -1.31
C ALA A 13 4.08 9.72 -1.02
N ARG A 14 5.13 10.52 -0.79
CA ARG A 14 6.45 10.01 -0.37
C ARG A 14 6.36 9.25 0.96
N GLY A 15 5.56 9.75 1.91
CA GLY A 15 5.23 9.04 3.14
C GLY A 15 4.52 7.72 2.91
N CYS A 16 3.48 7.73 2.08
CA CYS A 16 2.74 6.53 1.68
C CYS A 16 3.66 5.47 1.04
N ALA A 17 4.61 5.87 0.19
CA ALA A 17 5.58 4.94 -0.40
C ALA A 17 6.41 4.20 0.65
N VAL A 18 6.89 4.90 1.69
CA VAL A 18 7.61 4.27 2.81
C VAL A 18 6.70 3.33 3.59
N LEU A 19 5.47 3.76 3.87
CA LEU A 19 4.47 2.94 4.57
C LEU A 19 3.99 1.76 3.71
N GLY A 20 4.20 1.80 2.39
CA GLY A 20 4.00 0.66 1.49
C GLY A 20 4.86 -0.56 1.88
N SER A 21 6.01 -0.36 2.54
CA SER A 21 6.86 -1.47 3.03
C SER A 21 7.26 -2.49 1.93
N GLY A 22 7.36 -2.05 0.67
CA GLY A 22 7.61 -2.91 -0.49
C GLY A 22 6.36 -3.54 -1.13
N GLY A 23 5.17 -3.27 -0.58
CA GLY A 23 3.86 -3.58 -1.15
C GLY A 23 2.98 -2.32 -1.30
N GLY A 24 1.68 -2.50 -1.51
CA GLY A 24 0.70 -1.40 -1.63
C GLY A 24 0.69 -0.67 -2.98
N GLY A 25 1.53 -1.06 -3.93
CA GLY A 25 1.61 -0.47 -5.27
C GLY A 25 2.42 0.84 -5.35
N GLY A 26 2.76 1.23 -6.58
CA GLY A 26 3.46 2.49 -6.87
C GLY A 26 2.60 3.71 -6.57
N ILE A 27 3.23 4.81 -6.17
CA ILE A 27 2.53 6.06 -5.80
C ILE A 27 2.29 6.98 -6.99
N GLU A 28 2.94 6.75 -8.13
CA GLU A 28 3.06 7.70 -9.24
C GLU A 28 1.70 8.00 -9.87
N VAL A 29 0.96 6.96 -10.25
CA VAL A 29 -0.37 7.09 -10.88
C VAL A 29 -1.38 7.66 -9.88
N ALA A 30 -1.34 7.19 -8.64
CA ALA A 30 -2.27 7.64 -7.60
C ALA A 30 -2.01 9.09 -7.16
N LEU A 31 -0.74 9.51 -7.10
CA LEU A 31 -0.37 10.91 -6.85
C LEU A 31 -0.84 11.81 -7.99
N ALA A 32 -0.63 11.41 -9.25
CA ALA A 32 -1.13 12.18 -10.38
C ALA A 32 -2.67 12.34 -10.33
N ALA A 33 -3.39 11.26 -10.01
CA ALA A 33 -4.84 11.31 -9.83
C ALA A 33 -5.26 12.20 -8.65
N ALA A 34 -4.50 12.22 -7.55
CA ALA A 34 -4.77 13.08 -6.41
C ALA A 34 -4.51 14.56 -6.70
N LEU A 35 -3.41 14.89 -7.38
CA LEU A 35 -3.08 16.26 -7.80
C LEU A 35 -4.14 16.81 -8.75
N GLN A 36 -4.57 16.00 -9.74
CA GLN A 36 -5.65 16.39 -10.65
C GLN A 36 -6.96 16.62 -9.89
N ALA A 37 -7.35 15.70 -9.01
CA ALA A 37 -8.59 15.82 -8.25
C ALA A 37 -8.61 17.05 -7.34
N VAL A 38 -7.49 17.39 -6.71
CA VAL A 38 -7.35 18.61 -5.91
C VAL A 38 -7.38 19.87 -6.77
N ASP A 39 -6.84 19.82 -7.99
CA ASP A 39 -6.94 20.94 -8.95
C ASP A 39 -8.40 21.21 -9.34
N ASP A 40 -9.13 20.14 -9.66
CA ASP A 40 -10.50 20.22 -10.17
C ASP A 40 -11.53 20.53 -9.08
N HIS A 41 -11.32 20.00 -7.87
CA HIS A 41 -12.34 20.01 -6.80
C HIS A 41 -11.91 20.76 -5.53
N GLY A 42 -10.65 21.18 -5.47
CA GLY A 42 -10.08 21.85 -4.30
C GLY A 42 -9.41 20.90 -3.31
N PRO A 43 -8.73 21.47 -2.30
CA PRO A 43 -7.92 20.71 -1.37
C PRO A 43 -8.75 19.90 -0.36
N VAL A 44 -8.17 18.81 0.14
CA VAL A 44 -8.84 17.91 1.08
C VAL A 44 -8.46 18.25 2.52
N THR A 45 -9.47 18.49 3.36
CA THR A 45 -9.26 18.67 4.79
C THR A 45 -9.05 17.33 5.49
N VAL A 46 -8.00 17.21 6.30
CA VAL A 46 -7.75 16.03 7.12
C VAL A 46 -8.40 16.20 8.49
N VAL A 47 -9.30 15.29 8.86
CA VAL A 47 -10.08 15.32 10.11
C VAL A 47 -9.64 14.26 11.11
N GLN A 48 -9.66 14.59 12.39
CA GLN A 48 -9.49 13.61 13.47
C GLN A 48 -10.84 12.96 13.81
N PRO A 49 -10.84 11.78 14.44
CA PRO A 49 -12.09 11.13 14.87
C PRO A 49 -12.99 12.02 15.74
N GLU A 50 -12.38 12.83 16.62
CA GLU A 50 -13.05 13.79 17.50
C GLU A 50 -13.67 15.00 16.82
N ASP A 51 -13.31 15.27 15.56
CA ASP A 51 -13.87 16.39 14.79
C ASP A 51 -15.26 16.07 14.22
N LEU A 52 -15.67 14.79 14.28
CA LEU A 52 -16.97 14.30 13.80
C LEU A 52 -17.81 13.79 14.97
N ALA A 53 -19.13 13.79 14.78
CA ALA A 53 -20.03 13.15 15.73
C ALA A 53 -19.75 11.63 15.79
N ASP A 54 -19.82 11.02 16.97
CA ASP A 54 -19.50 9.59 17.18
C ASP A 54 -20.24 8.65 16.22
N ALA A 55 -21.48 8.99 15.84
CA ALA A 55 -22.35 8.21 14.95
C ALA A 55 -22.15 8.51 13.45
N ALA A 56 -21.29 9.47 13.09
CA ALA A 56 -20.99 9.82 11.71
C ALA A 56 -20.39 8.61 10.99
N LEU A 57 -20.88 8.32 9.79
CA LEU A 57 -20.40 7.20 8.98
C LEU A 57 -19.07 7.59 8.31
N VAL A 58 -18.06 6.75 8.52
CA VAL A 58 -16.77 6.82 7.86
C VAL A 58 -16.70 5.68 6.84
N MET A 59 -16.27 6.00 5.62
CA MET A 59 -16.14 5.06 4.51
C MET A 59 -14.66 4.76 4.27
N PRO A 60 -14.11 3.64 4.77
CA PRO A 60 -12.81 3.16 4.34
C PRO A 60 -12.84 2.84 2.85
N CYS A 61 -11.79 3.19 2.13
CA CYS A 61 -11.74 2.99 0.70
C CYS A 61 -10.34 2.66 0.20
N GLY A 62 -10.28 1.95 -0.92
CA GLY A 62 -9.05 1.68 -1.64
C GLY A 62 -9.28 0.86 -2.91
N LEU A 63 -8.17 0.46 -3.53
CA LEU A 63 -8.14 -0.56 -4.57
C LEU A 63 -7.66 -1.89 -3.99
N ILE A 64 -8.24 -2.96 -4.50
CA ILE A 64 -7.72 -4.31 -4.38
C ILE A 64 -7.42 -4.86 -5.78
N GLY A 65 -6.46 -5.76 -5.89
CA GLY A 65 -6.08 -6.37 -7.17
C GLY A 65 -4.58 -6.49 -7.37
N SER A 66 -4.19 -6.68 -8.63
CA SER A 66 -2.77 -6.71 -9.01
C SER A 66 -2.20 -5.29 -9.11
N PRO A 67 -1.07 -4.99 -8.42
CA PRO A 67 -0.38 -3.71 -8.58
C PRO A 67 -0.01 -3.40 -10.04
N GLU A 68 0.35 -4.42 -10.83
CA GLU A 68 0.71 -4.26 -12.24
C GLU A 68 -0.50 -3.81 -13.07
N VAL A 69 -1.68 -4.39 -12.81
CA VAL A 69 -2.93 -4.01 -13.49
C VAL A 69 -3.32 -2.58 -13.13
N VAL A 70 -3.17 -2.19 -11.87
CA VAL A 70 -3.47 -0.82 -11.40
C VAL A 70 -2.59 0.21 -12.13
N THR A 71 -1.34 -0.13 -12.45
CA THR A 71 -0.45 0.77 -13.20
C THR A 71 -0.76 0.87 -14.69
N GLU A 72 -1.28 -0.19 -15.32
CA GLU A 72 -1.54 -0.22 -16.77
C GLU A 72 -2.97 0.15 -17.14
N ARG A 73 -3.94 -0.18 -16.29
CA ARG A 73 -5.36 0.08 -16.49
C ARG A 73 -5.79 1.18 -15.53
N ILE A 74 -5.50 2.41 -15.92
CA ILE A 74 -5.94 3.61 -15.17
C ILE A 74 -7.47 3.57 -15.08
N GLY A 75 -7.98 3.53 -13.85
CA GLY A 75 -9.42 3.49 -13.58
C GLY A 75 -10.14 4.77 -14.01
N GLY A 76 -11.47 4.70 -14.07
CA GLY A 76 -12.33 5.88 -14.23
C GLY A 76 -12.46 6.69 -12.93
N ASP A 77 -13.17 7.81 -13.01
CA ASP A 77 -13.43 8.72 -11.89
C ASP A 77 -14.75 8.45 -11.14
N THR A 78 -15.56 7.50 -11.64
CA THR A 78 -16.91 7.22 -11.13
C THR A 78 -16.93 6.31 -9.91
N ALA A 79 -15.93 5.45 -9.74
CA ALA A 79 -15.85 4.47 -8.66
C ALA A 79 -16.13 5.02 -7.25
N PRO A 80 -15.53 6.14 -6.79
CA PRO A 80 -15.81 6.67 -5.46
C PRO A 80 -17.28 7.08 -5.26
N ALA A 81 -17.94 7.63 -6.29
CA ALA A 81 -19.35 7.99 -6.21
C ALA A 81 -20.23 6.73 -6.14
N VAL A 82 -19.94 5.71 -6.96
CA VAL A 82 -20.65 4.43 -6.93
C VAL A 82 -20.53 3.75 -5.56
N LEU A 83 -19.33 3.72 -4.98
CA LEU A 83 -19.10 3.17 -3.63
C LEU A 83 -19.93 3.92 -2.58
N ARG A 84 -19.84 5.26 -2.56
CA ARG A 84 -20.60 6.09 -1.62
C ARG A 84 -22.10 5.86 -1.76
N ASP A 85 -22.64 6.02 -2.97
CA ASP A 85 -24.08 5.96 -3.21
C ASP A 85 -24.64 4.56 -2.87
N THR A 86 -23.89 3.49 -3.17
CA THR A 86 -24.26 2.13 -2.78
C THR A 86 -24.26 1.96 -1.26
N LEU A 87 -23.20 2.41 -0.59
CA LEU A 87 -23.06 2.28 0.86
C LEU A 87 -24.14 3.08 1.60
N GLU A 88 -24.40 4.31 1.19
CA GLU A 88 -25.45 5.17 1.76
C GLU A 88 -26.84 4.55 1.55
N GLY A 89 -27.09 3.95 0.37
CA GLY A 89 -28.34 3.23 0.09
C GLY A 89 -28.54 2.00 0.99
N LEU A 90 -27.48 1.26 1.30
CA LEU A 90 -27.52 0.08 2.17
C LEU A 90 -27.68 0.46 3.66
N LEU A 91 -27.00 1.52 4.10
CA LEU A 91 -26.94 1.92 5.52
C LEU A 91 -27.93 3.02 5.90
N GLY A 92 -28.60 3.65 4.94
CA GLY A 92 -29.53 4.76 5.16
C GLY A 92 -28.91 5.96 5.88
N THR A 93 -27.58 6.11 5.84
CA THR A 93 -26.83 7.18 6.49
C THR A 93 -25.83 7.78 5.51
N PRO A 94 -25.74 9.11 5.37
CA PRO A 94 -24.73 9.74 4.53
C PRO A 94 -23.31 9.51 5.07
N VAL A 95 -22.35 9.37 4.16
CA VAL A 95 -20.93 9.30 4.48
C VAL A 95 -20.43 10.69 4.87
N ALA A 96 -19.79 10.79 6.04
CA ALA A 96 -19.28 12.05 6.57
C ALA A 96 -17.78 12.26 6.28
N ALA A 97 -17.02 11.19 6.10
CA ALA A 97 -15.60 11.23 5.78
C ALA A 97 -15.14 9.95 5.07
N LEU A 98 -14.11 10.06 4.23
CA LEU A 98 -13.37 8.91 3.73
C LEU A 98 -12.27 8.53 4.72
N MET A 99 -11.81 7.30 4.66
CA MET A 99 -10.63 6.82 5.36
C MET A 99 -9.84 5.92 4.41
N SER A 100 -8.51 5.93 4.45
CA SER A 100 -7.77 4.93 3.67
C SER A 100 -8.00 3.56 4.29
N SER A 101 -8.34 2.54 3.50
CA SER A 101 -8.36 1.15 4.00
C SER A 101 -6.96 0.71 4.43
N GLU A 102 -5.96 1.11 3.65
CA GLU A 102 -4.54 0.89 3.87
C GLU A 102 -3.78 2.15 3.45
N ILE A 103 -3.00 2.77 4.32
CA ILE A 103 -2.30 4.03 4.00
C ILE A 103 -1.07 3.83 3.08
N GLY A 104 -0.59 2.59 2.95
CA GLY A 104 0.61 2.24 2.20
C GLY A 104 0.42 2.36 0.69
N GLY A 105 1.42 2.91 0.00
CA GLY A 105 1.47 2.95 -1.46
C GLY A 105 0.30 3.70 -2.12
N THR A 106 -0.29 3.07 -3.13
CA THR A 106 -1.35 3.60 -3.99
C THR A 106 -2.59 4.02 -3.20
N ASN A 107 -3.03 3.21 -2.23
CA ASN A 107 -4.31 3.40 -1.54
C ASN A 107 -4.36 4.69 -0.73
N GLY A 108 -3.26 5.05 -0.05
CA GLY A 108 -3.18 6.32 0.67
C GLY A 108 -3.42 7.54 -0.23
N CYS A 109 -2.77 7.56 -1.40
CA CYS A 109 -2.93 8.65 -2.38
C CYS A 109 -4.34 8.66 -3.01
N LEU A 110 -4.91 7.48 -3.31
CA LEU A 110 -6.25 7.37 -3.87
C LEU A 110 -7.33 7.85 -2.90
N ALA A 111 -7.19 7.57 -1.60
CA ALA A 111 -8.13 8.07 -0.59
C ALA A 111 -8.20 9.61 -0.62
N ALA A 112 -7.06 10.30 -0.81
CA ALA A 112 -7.04 11.74 -0.98
C ALA A 112 -7.70 12.17 -2.31
N SER A 113 -7.42 11.49 -3.43
CA SER A 113 -8.07 11.79 -4.72
C SER A 113 -9.59 11.64 -4.63
N TRP A 114 -10.07 10.57 -4.02
CA TRP A 114 -11.49 10.25 -3.91
C TRP A 114 -12.19 11.20 -2.94
N ALA A 115 -11.53 11.59 -1.85
CA ALA A 115 -12.04 12.58 -0.92
C ALA A 115 -12.25 13.94 -1.61
N ALA A 116 -11.29 14.39 -2.43
CA ALA A 116 -11.43 15.60 -3.24
C ALA A 116 -12.63 15.52 -4.19
N ARG A 117 -12.73 14.43 -4.98
CA ARG A 117 -13.83 14.21 -5.95
C ARG A 117 -15.21 14.19 -5.30
N LEU A 118 -15.32 13.62 -4.10
CA LEU A 118 -16.58 13.55 -3.37
C LEU A 118 -16.88 14.81 -2.54
N GLY A 119 -15.94 15.75 -2.43
CA GLY A 119 -16.08 16.93 -1.57
C GLY A 119 -16.16 16.57 -0.08
N LEU A 120 -15.51 15.48 0.33
CA LEU A 120 -15.55 14.96 1.70
C LEU A 120 -14.17 15.08 2.36
N PRO A 121 -14.10 15.24 3.69
CA PRO A 121 -12.83 15.21 4.40
C PRO A 121 -12.22 13.80 4.42
N LEU A 122 -10.91 13.74 4.64
CA LEU A 122 -10.17 12.50 4.85
C LEU A 122 -9.88 12.32 6.34
N MET A 123 -10.31 11.20 6.92
CA MET A 123 -10.01 10.81 8.29
C MET A 123 -8.51 10.53 8.46
N ASP A 124 -7.89 11.09 9.49
CA ASP A 124 -6.51 10.81 9.90
C ASP A 124 -6.41 9.45 10.61
N ALA A 125 -6.78 8.41 9.88
CA ALA A 125 -6.65 7.02 10.29
C ALA A 125 -6.62 6.12 9.06
N ASP A 126 -6.18 4.88 9.25
CA ASP A 126 -6.35 3.82 8.27
C ASP A 126 -6.56 2.46 8.94
N GLY A 127 -6.86 1.43 8.15
CA GLY A 127 -7.09 0.08 8.66
C GLY A 127 -5.82 -0.67 9.04
N MET A 128 -4.62 -0.29 8.56
CA MET A 128 -3.45 -1.16 8.63
C MET A 128 -2.16 -0.48 9.11
N GLY A 129 -2.04 0.83 9.00
CA GLY A 129 -0.88 1.63 9.36
C GLY A 129 0.30 1.56 8.38
N ARG A 130 0.32 0.53 7.54
CA ARG A 130 1.29 0.19 6.48
C ARG A 130 0.67 -0.89 5.57
N ALA A 131 1.35 -1.29 4.49
CA ALA A 131 0.80 -2.34 3.65
C ALA A 131 0.89 -3.76 4.24
N PHE A 132 -0.18 -4.53 4.14
CA PHE A 132 -0.26 -5.95 4.54
C PHE A 132 -1.05 -6.78 3.52
N PRO A 133 -0.68 -8.07 3.31
CA PRO A 133 -1.30 -8.90 2.27
C PRO A 133 -2.69 -9.47 2.59
N GLY A 134 -3.13 -9.43 3.86
CA GLY A 134 -4.36 -10.08 4.30
C GLY A 134 -5.25 -9.22 5.20
N MET A 135 -6.56 -9.38 5.05
CA MET A 135 -7.62 -8.70 5.81
C MET A 135 -7.63 -9.11 7.29
N ASN A 136 -7.14 -10.31 7.61
CA ASN A 136 -6.93 -10.72 8.99
C ASN A 136 -5.88 -9.88 9.74
N GLN A 137 -5.16 -9.00 9.04
CA GLN A 137 -4.18 -8.07 9.59
C GLN A 137 -4.71 -6.62 9.66
N ASN A 138 -5.96 -6.39 9.23
CA ASN A 138 -6.64 -5.13 9.37
C ASN A 138 -7.02 -4.91 10.84
N ALA A 139 -6.73 -3.73 11.39
CA ALA A 139 -7.03 -3.35 12.76
C ALA A 139 -8.53 -3.47 13.07
N MET A 140 -9.40 -3.20 12.09
CA MET A 140 -10.85 -3.28 12.25
C MET A 140 -11.30 -4.73 12.44
N GLU A 141 -10.74 -5.66 11.66
CA GLU A 141 -10.96 -7.11 11.83
C GLU A 141 -10.45 -7.59 13.20
N VAL A 142 -9.24 -7.17 13.58
CA VAL A 142 -8.63 -7.53 14.88
C VAL A 142 -9.46 -7.00 16.05
N ALA A 143 -10.08 -5.84 15.90
CA ALA A 143 -11.00 -5.25 16.87
C ALA A 143 -12.42 -5.88 16.83
N GLY A 144 -12.66 -6.86 15.96
CA GLY A 144 -13.93 -7.58 15.84
C GLY A 144 -15.02 -6.82 15.10
N LEU A 145 -14.67 -5.81 14.29
CA LEU A 145 -15.63 -5.17 13.38
C LEU A 145 -15.85 -6.06 12.15
N SER A 146 -17.08 -6.06 11.65
CA SER A 146 -17.42 -6.76 10.41
C SER A 146 -16.85 -6.00 9.20
N PRO A 147 -16.31 -6.68 8.18
CA PRO A 147 -16.04 -6.05 6.89
C PRO A 147 -17.31 -5.62 6.15
N THR A 148 -18.49 -6.01 6.63
CA THR A 148 -19.76 -5.87 5.90
C THR A 148 -20.55 -4.60 6.27
N PRO A 149 -21.36 -4.08 5.33
CA PRO A 149 -21.38 -4.43 3.91
C PRO A 149 -20.05 -4.07 3.23
N CYS A 150 -19.51 -4.99 2.43
CA CYS A 150 -18.37 -4.71 1.58
C CYS A 150 -18.86 -4.46 0.16
N VAL A 151 -18.50 -3.31 -0.41
CA VAL A 151 -18.90 -2.90 -1.75
C VAL A 151 -17.69 -2.93 -2.67
N LEU A 152 -17.80 -3.64 -3.79
CA LEU A 152 -16.78 -3.75 -4.82
C LEU A 152 -17.32 -3.20 -6.13
N THR A 153 -16.58 -2.33 -6.82
CA THR A 153 -16.96 -1.85 -8.16
C THR A 153 -15.79 -1.87 -9.13
N ASP A 154 -16.07 -2.22 -10.40
CA ASP A 154 -15.13 -2.01 -11.50
C ASP A 154 -15.23 -0.57 -12.05
N GLU A 155 -14.38 -0.24 -13.02
CA GLU A 155 -14.34 1.09 -13.64
C GLU A 155 -15.58 1.42 -14.50
N ARG A 156 -16.44 0.44 -14.75
CA ARG A 156 -17.69 0.59 -15.50
C ARG A 156 -18.91 0.66 -14.57
N GLY A 157 -18.70 0.68 -13.25
CA GLY A 157 -19.76 0.77 -12.26
C GLY A 157 -20.47 -0.56 -11.96
N ARG A 158 -19.96 -1.69 -12.45
CA ARG A 158 -20.52 -3.00 -12.10
C ARG A 158 -20.21 -3.25 -10.64
N THR A 159 -21.26 -3.37 -9.84
CA THR A 159 -21.13 -3.38 -8.38
C THR A 159 -21.50 -4.75 -7.83
N VAL A 160 -20.68 -5.26 -6.91
CA VAL A 160 -20.93 -6.46 -6.11
C VAL A 160 -20.94 -6.05 -4.64
N VAL A 161 -21.98 -6.48 -3.92
CA VAL A 161 -22.08 -6.29 -2.46
C VAL A 161 -21.89 -7.65 -1.80
N LEU A 162 -20.96 -7.71 -0.85
CA LEU A 162 -20.73 -8.88 -0.01
C LEU A 162 -21.22 -8.57 1.41
N ASP A 163 -22.04 -9.47 1.95
CA ASP A 163 -22.62 -9.35 3.28
C ASP A 163 -22.53 -10.66 4.06
N HIS A 164 -22.62 -10.59 5.39
CA HIS A 164 -22.44 -11.70 6.33
C HIS A 164 -21.15 -12.50 6.15
N ILE A 165 -20.02 -11.80 6.02
CA ILE A 165 -18.68 -12.39 5.84
C ILE A 165 -17.68 -11.86 6.87
N ASP A 166 -16.68 -12.67 7.20
CA ASP A 166 -15.49 -12.25 7.93
C ASP A 166 -14.36 -11.86 6.95
N GLY A 167 -13.23 -11.35 7.44
CA GLY A 167 -12.11 -10.95 6.59
C GLY A 167 -11.56 -12.11 5.73
N ARG A 168 -11.66 -13.35 6.22
CA ARG A 168 -11.20 -14.53 5.47
C ARG A 168 -12.13 -14.87 4.30
N TRP A 169 -13.44 -14.72 4.48
CA TRP A 169 -14.41 -14.84 3.40
C TRP A 169 -14.34 -13.67 2.43
N LEU A 170 -14.10 -12.45 2.92
CA LEU A 170 -13.86 -11.27 2.10
C LEU A 170 -12.75 -11.54 1.10
N GLU A 171 -11.57 -11.97 1.55
CA GLU A 171 -10.45 -12.26 0.66
C GLU A 171 -10.78 -13.32 -0.40
N ARG A 172 -11.47 -14.41 0.00
CA ARG A 172 -11.83 -15.48 -0.93
C ARG A 172 -12.79 -15.01 -2.00
N LEU A 173 -13.85 -14.29 -1.61
CA LEU A 173 -14.89 -13.85 -2.53
C LEU A 173 -14.39 -12.70 -3.40
N ALA A 174 -13.67 -11.73 -2.82
CA ALA A 174 -13.08 -10.62 -3.56
C ALA A 174 -12.13 -11.10 -4.66
N ARG A 175 -11.35 -12.17 -4.44
CA ARG A 175 -10.53 -12.78 -5.51
C ARG A 175 -11.36 -13.29 -6.69
N GLY A 176 -12.48 -13.96 -6.42
CA GLY A 176 -13.38 -14.39 -7.48
C GLY A 176 -14.04 -13.22 -8.23
N VAL A 177 -14.36 -12.13 -7.53
CA VAL A 177 -14.87 -10.89 -8.15
C VAL A 177 -13.79 -10.24 -9.02
N LEU A 178 -12.54 -10.19 -8.55
CA LEU A 178 -11.41 -9.63 -9.29
C LEU A 178 -11.17 -10.34 -10.63
N ASP A 179 -11.33 -11.65 -10.68
CA ASP A 179 -11.23 -12.41 -11.94
C ASP A 179 -12.27 -11.92 -12.96
N ALA A 180 -13.51 -11.65 -12.52
CA ALA A 180 -14.57 -11.13 -13.39
C ALA A 180 -14.38 -9.65 -13.75
N PHE A 181 -13.77 -8.85 -12.86
CA PHE A 181 -13.54 -7.42 -13.05
C PHE A 181 -12.25 -7.12 -13.86
N GLY A 182 -11.46 -8.15 -14.15
CA GLY A 182 -10.21 -8.03 -14.91
C GLY A 182 -9.04 -7.54 -14.07
N GLY A 183 -8.93 -8.04 -12.84
CA GLY A 183 -7.73 -7.97 -12.02
C GLY A 183 -7.63 -6.80 -11.05
N GLN A 184 -8.60 -5.89 -11.02
CA GLN A 184 -8.69 -4.82 -10.01
C GLN A 184 -10.14 -4.44 -9.69
N ALA A 185 -10.38 -3.90 -8.50
CA ALA A 185 -11.66 -3.35 -8.08
C ALA A 185 -11.44 -2.21 -7.07
N ALA A 186 -12.29 -1.19 -7.14
CA ALA A 186 -12.46 -0.25 -6.04
C ALA A 186 -13.32 -0.88 -4.96
N THR A 187 -12.94 -0.66 -3.70
CA THR A 187 -13.56 -1.31 -2.56
C THR A 187 -13.87 -0.31 -1.44
N CYS A 188 -14.96 -0.58 -0.73
CA CYS A 188 -15.21 -0.12 0.62
C CYS A 188 -15.55 -1.33 1.48
N GLU A 189 -14.69 -1.61 2.46
CA GLU A 189 -14.83 -2.65 3.47
C GLU A 189 -14.71 -2.04 4.87
N TYR A 190 -15.27 -2.72 5.87
CA TYR A 190 -15.30 -2.26 7.27
C TYR A 190 -15.87 -0.84 7.45
N PRO A 191 -17.01 -0.47 6.82
CA PRO A 191 -17.65 0.81 7.11
C PRO A 191 -17.92 0.93 8.61
N LEU A 192 -17.53 2.06 9.20
CA LEU A 192 -17.51 2.23 10.65
C LEU A 192 -17.98 3.63 11.06
N ARG A 193 -18.32 3.78 12.34
CA ARG A 193 -18.67 5.09 12.91
C ARG A 193 -17.42 5.81 13.43
N ALA A 194 -17.40 7.14 13.38
CA ALA A 194 -16.27 7.95 13.83
C ALA A 194 -15.81 7.60 15.27
N GLY A 195 -16.75 7.38 16.19
CA GLY A 195 -16.45 6.98 17.57
C GLY A 195 -15.80 5.59 17.71
N GLN A 196 -15.79 4.78 16.64
CA GLN A 196 -15.13 3.47 16.58
C GLN A 196 -13.67 3.58 16.12
N VAL A 197 -13.30 4.64 15.40
CA VAL A 197 -11.98 4.77 14.76
C VAL A 197 -10.85 4.68 15.79
N ARG A 198 -10.97 5.39 16.92
CA ARG A 198 -9.94 5.40 17.98
C ARG A 198 -9.62 4.02 18.58
N ARG A 199 -10.56 3.08 18.53
CA ARG A 199 -10.41 1.74 19.13
C ARG A 199 -10.21 0.62 18.11
N ALA A 200 -10.55 0.85 16.85
CA ALA A 200 -10.61 -0.18 15.82
C ALA A 200 -9.81 0.14 14.56
N ALA A 201 -9.19 1.31 14.46
CA ALA A 201 -8.32 1.70 13.34
C ALA A 201 -6.94 2.13 13.85
N VAL A 202 -6.05 2.51 12.93
CA VAL A 202 -4.74 3.08 13.22
C VAL A 202 -4.82 4.61 13.08
N PRO A 203 -5.04 5.37 14.17
CA PRO A 203 -5.13 6.83 14.10
C PRO A 203 -3.77 7.48 13.77
N GLY A 204 -3.82 8.69 13.22
CA GLY A 204 -2.65 9.51 12.90
C GLY A 204 -1.86 9.04 11.68
N SER A 205 -2.41 8.15 10.85
CA SER A 205 -1.69 7.55 9.73
C SER A 205 -1.41 8.54 8.60
N VAL A 206 -2.33 9.48 8.33
CA VAL A 206 -2.16 10.55 7.33
C VAL A 206 -1.12 11.55 7.82
N THR A 207 -1.24 12.00 9.07
CA THR A 207 -0.26 12.91 9.69
C THR A 207 1.13 12.26 9.75
N ARG A 208 1.21 10.97 10.07
CA ARG A 208 2.47 10.21 10.06
C ARG A 208 3.07 10.13 8.66
N ALA A 209 2.26 9.86 7.62
CA ALA A 209 2.74 9.84 6.24
C ALA A 209 3.30 11.21 5.83
N LEU A 210 2.60 12.31 6.11
CA LEU A 210 3.08 13.68 5.88
C LEU A 210 4.42 13.94 6.58
N ALA A 211 4.54 13.56 7.86
CA ALA A 211 5.77 13.75 8.63
C ALA A 211 6.95 12.95 8.05
N ILE A 212 6.72 11.69 7.63
CA ILE A 212 7.74 10.85 6.98
C ILE A 212 8.17 11.48 5.66
N GLY A 213 7.21 11.90 4.83
CA GLY A 213 7.48 12.55 3.56
C GLY A 213 8.31 13.82 3.72
N ALA A 214 7.98 14.66 4.70
CA ALA A 214 8.66 15.91 4.97
C ALA A 214 10.11 15.66 5.43
N ALA A 215 10.31 14.70 6.34
CA ALA A 215 11.63 14.32 6.81
C ALA A 215 12.53 13.82 5.66
N LEU A 216 11.97 13.10 4.68
CA LEU A 216 12.71 12.60 3.53
C LEU A 216 12.92 13.65 2.43
N ALA A 217 12.14 14.72 2.39
CA ALA A 217 12.35 15.83 1.48
C ALA A 217 13.54 16.72 1.92
N GLY A 218 13.75 16.83 3.24
CA GLY A 218 14.84 17.62 3.82
C GLY A 218 16.23 16.96 3.75
N GLY A 219 16.32 15.69 3.33
CA GLY A 219 17.56 14.92 3.35
C GLY A 219 17.93 14.41 4.75
N VAL A 220 18.98 13.58 4.82
CA VAL A 220 19.54 13.12 6.10
C VAL A 220 20.64 14.12 6.50
N PRO A 221 20.47 14.91 7.57
CA PRO A 221 21.53 15.79 8.05
C PRO A 221 22.72 14.97 8.56
N ASP A 222 23.94 15.46 8.33
CA ASP A 222 25.17 14.81 8.81
C ASP A 222 25.22 14.75 10.35
N ASP A 223 24.74 15.81 11.01
CA ASP A 223 24.53 15.87 12.46
C ASP A 223 23.03 15.96 12.77
N PRO A 224 22.39 14.88 13.25
CA PRO A 224 20.98 14.92 13.63
C PRO A 224 20.79 15.81 14.86
N PRO A 225 19.84 16.78 14.82
CA PRO A 225 19.59 17.66 15.96
C PRO A 225 19.01 16.88 17.16
N GLU A 226 19.19 17.42 18.38
CA GLU A 226 18.50 16.88 19.56
C GLU A 226 16.98 17.04 19.43
N GLY A 227 16.21 16.14 20.06
CA GLY A 227 14.74 16.22 20.05
C GLY A 227 14.05 15.66 18.80
N LEU A 228 14.71 14.78 18.03
CA LEU A 228 14.07 14.10 16.90
C LEU A 228 12.80 13.34 17.31
N THR A 229 11.77 13.46 16.48
CA THR A 229 10.55 12.66 16.62
C THR A 229 10.73 11.33 15.91
N ARG A 230 10.48 10.23 16.62
CA ARG A 230 10.52 8.89 16.03
C ARG A 230 9.27 8.63 15.19
N LEU A 231 9.43 8.63 13.86
CA LEU A 231 8.32 8.42 12.92
C LEU A 231 8.08 6.93 12.60
N ILE A 232 9.15 6.15 12.52
CA ILE A 232 9.10 4.71 12.26
C ILE A 232 10.15 3.97 13.09
N THR A 233 9.90 2.69 13.35
CA THR A 233 10.89 1.75 13.88
C THR A 233 11.07 0.61 12.88
N GLY A 234 12.30 0.14 12.71
CA GLY A 234 12.59 -0.96 11.83
C GLY A 234 13.88 -1.66 12.22
N LYS A 235 14.19 -2.71 11.45
CA LYS A 235 15.45 -3.44 11.55
C LYS A 235 16.11 -3.41 10.19
N ILE A 236 17.40 -3.05 10.14
CA ILE A 236 18.20 -3.23 8.94
C ILE A 236 18.36 -4.73 8.71
N ALA A 237 17.63 -5.25 7.72
CA ALA A 237 17.65 -6.67 7.38
C ALA A 237 18.83 -7.01 6.46
N ALA A 238 19.15 -6.12 5.52
CA ALA A 238 20.25 -6.25 4.59
C ALA A 238 20.74 -4.86 4.15
N VAL A 239 22.03 -4.78 3.81
CA VAL A 239 22.62 -3.63 3.13
C VAL A 239 23.18 -4.14 1.81
N GLN A 240 22.58 -3.72 0.70
CA GLN A 240 23.07 -4.04 -0.63
C GLN A 240 23.89 -2.86 -1.14
N ARG A 241 25.06 -3.13 -1.71
CA ARG A 241 25.91 -2.11 -2.35
C ARG A 241 25.91 -2.37 -3.84
N THR A 242 25.26 -1.50 -4.60
CA THR A 242 25.36 -1.51 -6.06
C THR A 242 26.51 -0.60 -6.45
N VAL A 243 27.55 -1.17 -7.06
CA VAL A 243 28.64 -0.39 -7.68
C VAL A 243 28.34 -0.38 -9.16
N GLU A 244 27.73 0.69 -9.67
CA GLU A 244 27.68 0.95 -11.10
C GLU A 244 29.09 1.34 -11.55
N GLN A 245 29.91 0.35 -11.95
CA GLN A 245 31.13 0.66 -12.69
C GLN A 245 30.74 1.14 -14.09
N ALA A 246 30.84 2.44 -14.33
CA ALA A 246 30.95 2.96 -15.68
C ALA A 246 32.21 2.36 -16.30
N ILE A 247 32.05 1.38 -17.20
CA ILE A 247 33.15 0.94 -18.05
C ILE A 247 33.35 2.05 -19.08
N GLU A 248 34.20 3.01 -18.75
CA GLU A 248 34.73 3.95 -19.72
C GLU A 248 35.74 3.17 -20.59
N GLN A 249 35.28 2.66 -21.73
CA GLN A 249 36.17 2.09 -22.74
C GLN A 249 36.96 3.23 -23.38
N THR A 250 38.11 3.59 -22.81
CA THR A 250 39.17 4.26 -23.56
C THR A 250 39.72 3.29 -24.59
N ALA A 251 39.14 3.31 -25.79
CA ALA A 251 39.71 2.66 -26.96
C ALA A 251 40.88 3.52 -27.47
N GLU A 252 42.11 3.14 -27.17
CA GLU A 252 43.25 3.61 -27.97
C GLU A 252 43.24 2.89 -29.32
N PRO A 253 43.50 3.57 -30.45
CA PRO A 253 43.49 2.94 -31.77
C PRO A 253 44.77 2.10 -31.97
N GLY A 254 44.72 0.84 -31.58
CA GLY A 254 45.75 -0.16 -31.89
C GLY A 254 45.54 -0.76 -33.28
N THR A 255 46.45 -0.49 -34.20
CA THR A 255 46.55 -1.17 -35.51
C THR A 255 46.92 -2.64 -35.30
N GLY A 256 45.98 -3.57 -35.49
CA GLY A 256 46.24 -5.01 -35.43
C GLY A 256 45.13 -5.83 -36.07
N THR A 257 45.47 -6.60 -37.11
CA THR A 257 44.59 -7.53 -37.83
C THR A 257 43.95 -8.61 -36.94
N PRO A 258 42.73 -9.09 -37.24
CA PRO A 258 42.00 -10.01 -36.36
C PRO A 258 42.54 -11.45 -36.51
N GLY A 259 43.17 -11.96 -35.44
CA GLY A 259 43.44 -13.38 -35.23
C GLY A 259 42.33 -14.04 -34.38
N PRO A 260 42.16 -15.38 -34.43
CA PRO A 260 41.12 -16.06 -33.69
C PRO A 260 41.39 -15.94 -32.18
N GLY A 261 40.39 -15.45 -31.44
CA GLY A 261 40.51 -15.15 -30.01
C GLY A 261 40.80 -16.39 -29.15
N PRO A 262 41.55 -16.25 -28.04
CA PRO A 262 41.79 -17.35 -27.13
C PRO A 262 40.54 -17.68 -26.30
N CYS A 263 40.24 -18.96 -26.16
CA CYS A 263 39.27 -19.45 -25.16
C CYS A 263 39.69 -18.99 -23.75
N LEU A 264 38.79 -18.30 -23.06
CA LEU A 264 38.94 -17.96 -21.64
C LEU A 264 39.04 -19.25 -20.79
N PRO A 265 39.99 -19.35 -19.85
CA PRO A 265 40.02 -20.45 -18.91
C PRO A 265 38.87 -20.33 -17.90
N THR A 266 38.15 -21.42 -17.69
CA THR A 266 37.16 -21.59 -16.62
C THR A 266 37.84 -21.47 -15.25
N LEU A 267 37.40 -20.49 -14.46
CA LEU A 267 37.79 -20.37 -13.05
C LEU A 267 37.13 -21.48 -12.22
N PRO A 268 37.87 -22.17 -11.32
CA PRO A 268 37.27 -23.17 -10.46
C PRO A 268 36.43 -22.53 -9.34
N ALA A 269 35.26 -23.11 -9.09
CA ALA A 269 34.37 -22.71 -8.00
C ALA A 269 35.04 -22.91 -6.64
N THR A 270 35.35 -21.83 -5.93
CA THR A 270 35.75 -21.90 -4.52
C THR A 270 34.52 -22.11 -3.65
N THR A 271 34.41 -23.29 -3.06
CA THR A 271 33.44 -23.64 -2.02
C THR A 271 33.78 -22.92 -0.71
N ARG A 272 32.85 -22.11 -0.18
CA ARG A 272 32.91 -21.61 1.21
C ARG A 272 32.27 -22.64 2.15
N PRO A 273 32.84 -22.91 3.34
CA PRO A 273 32.24 -23.83 4.30
C PRO A 273 30.97 -23.21 4.92
N GLY A 274 29.91 -24.02 5.00
CA GLY A 274 28.58 -23.61 5.46
C GLY A 274 28.56 -23.16 6.92
N ARG A 275 27.88 -22.05 7.18
CA ARG A 275 27.50 -21.60 8.52
C ARG A 275 26.20 -22.33 8.89
N PRO A 276 26.09 -22.98 10.07
CA PRO A 276 24.85 -23.63 10.47
C PRO A 276 23.74 -22.58 10.65
N PRO A 277 22.47 -22.92 10.35
CA PRO A 277 21.35 -22.00 10.52
C PRO A 277 21.19 -21.62 12.00
N ALA A 278 20.97 -20.33 12.25
CA ALA A 278 20.69 -19.82 13.59
C ALA A 278 19.39 -20.43 14.12
N ARG A 279 19.43 -20.94 15.35
CA ARG A 279 18.22 -21.41 16.05
C ARG A 279 17.28 -20.21 16.28
N PRO A 280 15.99 -20.30 15.94
CA PRO A 280 15.03 -19.24 16.24
C PRO A 280 14.82 -19.11 17.76
N PRO A 281 14.44 -17.92 18.24
CA PRO A 281 14.21 -17.65 19.66
C PRO A 281 13.04 -18.48 20.23
N PRO A 282 12.98 -18.70 21.55
CA PRO A 282 12.05 -19.65 22.18
C PRO A 282 10.57 -19.41 21.89
N TRP A 283 10.16 -18.17 21.64
CA TRP A 283 8.77 -17.78 21.37
C TRP A 283 8.27 -18.16 19.97
N TRP A 284 9.15 -18.57 19.05
CA TRP A 284 8.79 -18.95 17.68
C TRP A 284 8.09 -20.31 17.58
N ARG A 285 8.20 -21.16 18.62
CA ARG A 285 7.64 -22.52 18.60
C ARG A 285 6.14 -22.59 18.85
N ASP A 286 5.56 -21.52 19.40
CA ASP A 286 4.14 -21.50 19.78
C ASP A 286 3.21 -21.05 18.64
N TRP A 287 3.75 -20.77 17.45
CA TRP A 287 3.03 -20.18 16.31
C TRP A 287 2.99 -21.04 15.04
N ALA A 288 3.45 -22.29 15.08
CA ALA A 288 3.41 -23.17 13.91
C ALA A 288 2.82 -24.54 14.26
N PRO A 289 1.60 -24.80 13.77
CA PRO A 289 1.47 -25.92 12.86
C PRO A 289 0.71 -25.52 11.59
N THR A 290 1.25 -25.95 10.44
CA THR A 290 0.70 -25.90 9.05
C THR A 290 1.11 -24.75 8.12
N ALA A 291 2.42 -24.54 7.91
CA ALA A 291 2.92 -23.86 6.70
C ALA A 291 4.26 -24.44 6.19
N ALA A 292 4.36 -25.78 6.11
CA ALA A 292 5.50 -26.46 5.50
C ALA A 292 5.02 -27.42 4.41
N ALA A 293 4.43 -26.87 3.34
CA ALA A 293 4.15 -27.59 2.09
C ALA A 293 3.90 -26.60 0.92
N CYS A 294 4.81 -25.68 0.66
CA CYS A 294 4.78 -24.90 -0.59
C CYS A 294 6.16 -24.30 -0.90
N CYS A 295 7.13 -25.16 -1.22
CA CYS A 295 8.29 -24.80 -2.04
C CYS A 295 9.10 -26.06 -2.36
N ALA A 296 8.68 -26.78 -3.40
CA ALA A 296 9.52 -27.77 -4.07
C ALA A 296 9.24 -27.70 -5.58
N CYS A 297 9.82 -26.71 -6.25
CA CYS A 297 10.02 -26.77 -7.69
C CYS A 297 11.14 -27.79 -7.97
N ARG A 298 10.81 -28.96 -8.52
CA ARG A 298 11.78 -29.83 -9.21
C ARG A 298 11.75 -29.48 -10.70
N PRO A 299 12.90 -29.28 -11.36
CA PRO A 299 12.94 -29.22 -12.82
C PRO A 299 12.82 -30.62 -13.41
N ALA A 300 12.11 -30.70 -14.54
CA ALA A 300 11.92 -31.89 -15.35
C ALA A 300 13.24 -32.37 -15.97
N ALA A 301 13.47 -33.67 -15.94
CA ALA A 301 14.51 -34.34 -16.73
C ALA A 301 13.87 -34.92 -18.00
N SER A 302 14.41 -34.54 -19.16
CA SER A 302 14.16 -35.19 -20.44
C SER A 302 15.32 -36.15 -20.74
N THR A 303 14.96 -37.42 -20.96
CA THR A 303 15.71 -38.57 -21.55
C THR A 303 17.12 -38.85 -21.06
#